data_AF-A0A1G9Z616-F1
#
_entry.id   AF-A0A1G9Z616-F1
#
_cell.length_a   1.000
_cell.length_b   1.000
_cell.length_c   1.000
_cell.angle_alpha   90.00
_cell.angle_beta   90.00
_cell.angle_gamma   90.00
#
_symmetry.space_group_name_H-M   'P 1'
#
loop_
_entity.id
_entity.type
_entity.pdbx_description
1 polymer ?
#
loop_
_entity_poly.entity_id
_entity_poly.type
_entity_poly.pdbx_seq_one_letter_code
_entity_poly.pdbx_strand_id
1 'polypeptide(L)'
;MKRKLMIFVSLMMMMAGSVMAYNPYAPNPFDTMERTSWEYKAVYDLTKAGLTGSDMSKFSPAYSLTRYEMAQMVAVAIQNRQKATAGQKEEIDKLQDSFSEDLAYAAGGNSTASHNTQPAGQIFDWRQGIKTK
;
A
#
# COMPACT_ATOMS: atom_id res chain seq x y z
N MET A 1 9.17 -42.88 30.13
CA MET A 1 8.55 -41.54 30.30
C MET A 1 9.42 -40.40 29.74
N LYS A 2 10.73 -40.37 30.00
CA LYS A 2 11.66 -39.30 29.54
C LYS A 2 11.74 -39.10 28.00
N ARG A 3 11.71 -40.19 27.22
CA ARG A 3 11.68 -40.15 25.74
C ARG A 3 10.39 -39.59 25.16
N LYS A 4 9.23 -39.96 25.73
CA LYS A 4 7.92 -39.41 25.31
C LYS A 4 7.81 -37.93 25.70
N LEU A 5 8.37 -37.54 26.84
CA LEU A 5 8.47 -36.14 27.26
C LEU A 5 9.36 -35.32 26.33
N MET A 6 10.52 -35.85 25.91
CA MET A 6 11.39 -35.17 24.93
C MET A 6 10.70 -34.98 23.58
N ILE A 7 9.99 -35.99 23.07
CA ILE A 7 9.23 -35.88 21.82
C ILE A 7 8.12 -34.82 21.93
N PHE A 8 7.44 -34.75 23.08
CA PHE A 8 6.41 -33.74 23.33
C PHE A 8 6.98 -32.32 23.41
N VAL A 9 8.14 -32.14 24.06
CA VAL A 9 8.83 -30.84 24.16
C VAL A 9 9.36 -30.39 22.80
N SER A 10 9.91 -31.29 21.99
CA SER A 10 10.34 -30.96 20.62
C SER A 10 9.17 -30.57 19.72
N LEU A 11 8.00 -31.20 19.89
CA LEU A 11 6.80 -30.87 19.12
C LEU A 11 6.23 -29.50 19.52
N MET A 12 6.29 -29.13 20.81
CA MET A 12 5.88 -27.79 21.26
C MET A 12 6.82 -26.69 20.76
N MET A 13 8.13 -26.93 20.66
CA MET A 13 9.08 -25.94 20.15
C MET A 13 8.91 -25.66 18.65
N MET A 14 8.46 -26.62 17.83
CA MET A 14 8.16 -26.39 16.41
C MET A 14 6.92 -25.51 16.18
N MET A 15 5.99 -25.45 17.15
CA MET A 15 4.77 -24.63 17.06
C MET A 15 5.01 -23.14 17.39
N ALA A 16 6.22 -22.76 17.83
CA ALA A 16 6.55 -21.39 18.24
C ALA A 16 7.17 -20.52 17.12
N GLY A 17 7.22 -21.00 15.87
CA GLY A 17 7.94 -20.33 14.79
C GLY A 17 7.04 -19.89 13.63
N SER A 18 6.47 -18.67 13.71
CA SER A 18 6.22 -17.79 12.54
C SER A 18 5.42 -16.52 12.90
N VAL A 19 5.88 -15.69 13.85
CA VAL A 19 5.24 -14.36 14.10
C VAL A 19 6.20 -13.17 13.89
N MET A 20 7.44 -13.41 13.48
CA MET A 20 8.51 -12.40 13.55
C MET A 20 8.59 -11.43 12.35
N ALA A 21 7.68 -11.48 11.37
CA ALA A 21 7.74 -10.63 10.17
C ALA A 21 6.73 -9.47 10.19
N TYR A 22 5.91 -9.32 11.24
CA TYR A 22 5.02 -8.18 11.38
C TYR A 22 5.81 -6.97 11.87
N ASN A 23 6.05 -5.99 10.99
CA ASN A 23 6.59 -4.70 11.37
C ASN A 23 5.42 -3.72 11.60
N PRO A 24 5.01 -3.46 12.86
CA PRO A 24 3.91 -2.54 13.15
C PRO A 24 4.20 -1.08 12.74
N TYR A 25 5.45 -0.76 12.39
CA TYR A 25 5.87 0.57 11.96
C TYR A 25 6.02 0.69 10.44
N ALA A 26 5.79 -0.38 9.68
CA ALA A 26 5.72 -0.28 8.23
C ALA A 26 4.40 0.43 7.83
N PRO A 27 4.42 1.44 6.94
CA PRO A 27 3.20 2.06 6.44
C PRO A 27 2.25 1.02 5.85
N ASN A 28 1.03 0.92 6.39
CA ASN A 28 0.02 0.00 5.89
C ASN A 28 -0.87 0.71 4.85
N PRO A 29 -0.82 0.32 3.57
CA PRO A 29 -1.63 0.96 2.53
C PRO A 29 -3.14 0.68 2.69
N PHE A 30 -3.53 -0.32 3.49
CA PHE A 30 -4.93 -0.64 3.77
C PHE A 30 -5.49 0.09 4.99
N ASP A 31 -4.71 0.94 5.65
CA ASP A 31 -5.22 1.76 6.73
C ASP A 31 -6.22 2.80 6.20
N THR A 32 -7.19 3.12 7.06
CA THR A 32 -8.18 4.16 6.75
C THR A 32 -7.50 5.51 6.75
N MET A 33 -7.66 6.26 5.66
CA MET A 33 -7.12 7.61 5.59
C MET A 33 -7.92 8.58 6.45
N GLU A 34 -7.20 9.50 7.09
CA GLU A 34 -7.82 10.50 7.94
C GLU A 34 -8.63 11.50 7.11
N ARG A 35 -9.92 11.68 7.44
CA ARG A 35 -10.85 12.56 6.69
C ARG A 35 -10.46 14.04 6.74
N THR A 36 -9.68 14.43 7.75
CA THR A 36 -9.18 15.79 7.96
C THR A 36 -7.90 16.06 7.16
N SER A 37 -7.23 15.02 6.65
CA SER A 37 -6.03 15.14 5.84
C SER A 37 -6.29 15.98 4.58
N TRP A 38 -5.23 16.61 4.08
CA TRP A 38 -5.37 17.44 2.88
C TRP A 38 -5.54 16.56 1.63
N GLU A 39 -4.94 15.37 1.62
CA GLU A 39 -5.06 14.37 0.57
C GLU A 39 -6.52 13.94 0.41
N TYR A 40 -7.20 13.62 1.53
CA TYR A 40 -8.60 13.20 1.50
C TYR A 40 -9.48 14.30 0.91
N LYS A 41 -9.26 15.56 1.30
CA LYS A 41 -10.02 16.72 0.78
C LYS A 41 -9.74 16.96 -0.70
N ALA A 42 -8.48 16.91 -1.12
CA ALA A 42 -8.11 17.09 -2.52
C ALA A 42 -8.69 15.99 -3.42
N VAL A 43 -8.55 14.72 -3.04
CA VAL A 43 -9.13 13.61 -3.81
C VAL A 43 -10.66 13.67 -3.83
N TYR A 44 -11.30 14.13 -2.75
CA TYR A 44 -12.74 14.38 -2.71
C TYR A 44 -13.18 15.43 -3.73
N ASP A 45 -12.50 16.58 -3.81
CA ASP A 45 -12.82 17.64 -4.76
C ASP A 45 -12.53 17.23 -6.21
N LEU A 46 -11.44 16.50 -6.45
CA LEU A 46 -11.15 15.89 -7.76
C LEU A 46 -12.20 14.84 -8.17
N THR A 47 -12.75 14.09 -7.20
CA THR A 47 -13.82 13.12 -7.46
C THR A 47 -15.13 13.82 -7.82
N LYS A 48 -15.48 14.90 -7.11
CA LYS A 48 -16.61 15.76 -7.50
C LYS A 48 -16.48 16.32 -8.91
N ALA A 49 -15.25 16.64 -9.32
CA ALA A 49 -14.94 17.10 -10.66
C ALA A 49 -14.91 15.98 -11.72
N GLY A 50 -15.15 14.72 -11.33
CA GLY A 50 -15.14 13.57 -12.23
C GLY A 50 -13.76 13.15 -12.72
N LEU A 51 -12.68 13.59 -12.05
CA LEU A 51 -11.30 13.34 -12.49
C LEU A 51 -10.76 11.99 -12.01
N THR A 52 -11.27 11.44 -10.91
CA THR A 52 -10.78 10.20 -10.29
C THR A 52 -11.49 8.92 -10.79
N GLY A 53 -12.54 9.05 -11.59
CA GLY A 53 -13.34 7.91 -12.09
C GLY A 53 -14.09 7.12 -11.00
N SER A 54 -14.09 7.61 -9.77
CA SER A 54 -14.73 6.96 -8.62
C SER A 54 -16.05 7.61 -8.25
N ASP A 55 -16.90 6.86 -7.56
CA ASP A 55 -18.19 7.35 -7.08
C ASP A 55 -18.06 8.07 -5.73
N MET A 56 -18.89 9.11 -5.51
CA MET A 56 -18.89 9.90 -4.27
C MET A 56 -19.29 9.08 -3.02
N SER A 57 -19.94 7.94 -3.17
CA SER A 57 -20.24 6.98 -2.09
C SER A 57 -18.99 6.49 -1.35
N LYS A 58 -17.82 6.49 -2.00
CA LYS A 58 -16.52 6.20 -1.36
C LYS A 58 -16.15 7.19 -0.25
N PHE A 59 -16.74 8.38 -0.24
CA PHE A 59 -16.51 9.41 0.78
C PHE A 59 -17.59 9.45 1.87
N SER A 60 -18.55 8.51 1.84
CA SER A 60 -19.61 8.39 2.84
C SER A 60 -19.04 8.21 4.26
N PRO A 61 -19.67 8.75 5.32
CA PRO A 61 -19.32 8.47 6.72
C PRO A 61 -19.22 6.98 7.08
N ALA A 62 -20.01 6.13 6.41
CA ALA A 62 -20.01 4.69 6.65
C ALA A 62 -18.90 3.94 5.91
N TYR A 63 -18.17 4.60 5.01
CA TYR A 63 -17.10 3.99 4.22
C TYR A 63 -15.73 4.35 4.78
N SER A 64 -14.89 3.33 4.99
CA SER A 64 -13.49 3.50 5.40
C SER A 64 -12.59 3.51 4.17
N LEU A 65 -12.39 4.68 3.58
CA LEU A 65 -11.56 4.84 2.39
C LEU A 65 -10.08 4.63 2.74
N THR A 66 -9.47 3.62 2.13
CA THR A 66 -8.07 3.26 2.40
C THR A 66 -7.10 4.09 1.58
N ARG A 67 -5.84 4.15 2.03
CA ARG A 67 -4.76 4.80 1.27
C ARG A 67 -4.55 4.15 -0.10
N TYR A 68 -4.61 2.83 -0.17
CA TYR A 68 -4.51 2.05 -1.41
C TYR A 68 -5.61 2.39 -2.42
N GLU A 69 -6.85 2.53 -1.96
CA GLU A 69 -7.95 2.95 -2.83
C GLU A 69 -7.76 4.39 -3.31
N MET A 70 -7.35 5.30 -2.41
CA MET A 70 -7.04 6.67 -2.82
C MET A 70 -5.91 6.74 -3.85
N ALA A 71 -4.88 5.90 -3.73
CA ALA A 71 -3.82 5.83 -4.73
C ALA A 71 -4.35 5.49 -6.13
N GLN A 72 -5.33 4.59 -6.23
CA GLN A 72 -6.01 4.28 -7.50
C GLN A 72 -6.80 5.47 -8.04
N MET A 73 -7.49 6.20 -7.16
CA MET A 73 -8.21 7.42 -7.51
C MET A 73 -7.25 8.50 -8.04
N VAL A 74 -6.10 8.67 -7.39
CA VAL A 74 -5.04 9.60 -7.80
C VAL A 74 -4.44 9.18 -9.14
N ALA A 75 -4.18 7.88 -9.36
CA ALA A 75 -3.67 7.38 -10.63
C ALA A 75 -4.62 7.72 -11.80
N VAL A 76 -5.94 7.59 -11.61
CA VAL A 76 -6.93 7.98 -12.61
C VAL A 76 -6.97 9.51 -12.79
N ALA A 77 -6.84 10.28 -11.71
CA ALA A 77 -6.77 11.75 -11.79
C ALA A 77 -5.55 12.23 -12.59
N ILE A 78 -4.39 11.58 -12.42
CA ILE A 78 -3.16 11.85 -13.21
C ILE A 78 -3.43 11.60 -14.71
N GLN A 79 -4.10 10.50 -15.06
CA GLN A 79 -4.47 10.21 -16.46
C GLN A 79 -5.45 11.26 -17.02
N ASN A 80 -6.34 11.77 -16.19
CA ASN A 80 -7.31 12.82 -16.56
C ASN A 80 -6.77 14.24 -16.39
N ARG A 81 -5.50 14.43 -16.01
CA ARG A 81 -4.91 15.75 -15.71
C ARG A 81 -5.06 16.75 -16.85
N GLN A 82 -5.10 16.31 -18.11
CA GLN A 82 -5.31 17.20 -19.26
C GLN A 82 -6.70 17.86 -19.25
N LYS A 83 -7.71 17.22 -18.67
CA LYS A 83 -9.09 17.73 -18.53
C LYS A 83 -9.26 18.65 -17.31
N ALA A 84 -8.28 18.69 -16.42
CA ALA A 84 -8.34 19.45 -15.18
C ALA A 84 -8.06 20.95 -15.39
N THR A 85 -8.63 21.78 -14.52
CA THR A 85 -8.30 23.22 -14.42
C THR A 85 -6.87 23.44 -13.91
N ALA A 86 -6.37 24.68 -13.97
CA ALA A 86 -5.03 25.00 -13.49
C ALA A 86 -4.83 24.67 -11.99
N GLY A 87 -5.80 25.00 -11.14
CA GLY A 87 -5.73 24.68 -9.70
C GLY A 87 -5.78 23.17 -9.43
N GLN A 88 -6.65 22.44 -10.13
CA GLN A 88 -6.74 20.98 -10.00
C GLN A 88 -5.47 20.27 -10.50
N LYS A 89 -4.79 20.81 -11.52
CA LYS A 89 -3.50 20.29 -11.96
C LYS A 89 -2.45 20.39 -10.86
N GLU A 90 -2.41 21.51 -10.13
CA GLU A 90 -1.52 21.68 -8.98
C GLU A 90 -1.86 20.71 -7.84
N GLU A 91 -3.15 20.49 -7.56
CA GLU A 91 -3.58 19.48 -6.58
C GLU A 91 -3.16 18.06 -6.99
N ILE A 92 -3.33 17.71 -8.27
CA ILE A 92 -2.90 16.42 -8.82
C ILE A 92 -1.38 16.25 -8.68
N ASP A 93 -0.58 17.30 -8.94
CA ASP A 93 0.88 17.24 -8.81
C ASP A 93 1.30 17.01 -7.34
N LYS A 94 0.69 17.73 -6.38
CA LYS A 94 0.95 17.52 -4.94
C LYS A 94 0.54 16.12 -4.48
N LEU A 95 -0.59 15.61 -4.97
CA LEU A 95 -1.04 14.24 -4.70
C LEU A 95 -0.09 13.22 -5.30
N GLN A 96 0.44 13.47 -6.50
CA GLN A 96 1.42 12.58 -7.12
C GLN A 96 2.69 12.45 -6.28
N ASP A 97 3.17 13.55 -5.71
CA ASP A 97 4.34 13.53 -4.81
C ASP A 97 4.03 12.73 -3.53
N SER A 98 2.85 12.95 -2.97
CA SER A 98 2.43 12.39 -1.67
C SER A 98 2.05 10.91 -1.73
N PHE A 99 1.69 10.42 -2.91
CA PHE A 99 1.39 9.01 -3.20
C PHE A 99 2.47 8.36 -4.08
N SER A 100 3.65 8.97 -4.21
CA SER A 100 4.70 8.51 -5.15
C SER A 100 5.06 7.03 -4.99
N GLU A 101 5.15 6.53 -3.75
CA GLU A 101 5.38 5.11 -3.45
C GLU A 101 4.14 4.24 -3.76
N ASP A 102 2.94 4.71 -3.41
CA ASP A 102 1.69 3.97 -3.59
C ASP A 102 1.28 3.84 -5.07
N LEU A 103 1.64 4.82 -5.89
CA LEU A 103 1.36 4.87 -7.32
C LEU A 103 2.07 3.75 -8.10
N ALA A 104 3.17 3.20 -7.56
CA ALA A 104 3.81 2.01 -8.12
C ALA A 104 2.86 0.80 -8.19
N TYR A 105 1.91 0.72 -7.25
CA TYR A 105 0.97 -0.39 -7.13
C TYR A 105 -0.41 -0.08 -7.73
N ALA A 106 -0.80 1.19 -7.79
CA ALA A 106 -2.13 1.62 -8.20
C ALA A 106 -2.39 1.60 -9.72
N ALA A 107 -1.33 1.72 -10.53
CA ALA A 107 -1.43 1.95 -11.98
C ALA A 107 -0.95 0.74 -12.82
N GLY A 108 -1.40 -0.48 -12.51
CA GLY A 108 -1.17 -1.65 -13.37
C GLY A 108 0.30 -1.91 -13.76
N GLY A 109 1.27 -1.51 -12.93
CA GLY A 109 2.69 -1.74 -13.14
C GLY A 109 3.41 -0.84 -14.16
N ASN A 110 2.76 0.20 -14.72
CA ASN A 110 3.37 1.09 -15.72
C ASN A 110 3.93 2.40 -15.14
N SER A 111 4.45 2.34 -13.90
CA SER A 111 5.17 3.45 -13.30
C SER A 111 6.57 3.53 -13.90
N THR A 112 6.76 4.43 -14.88
CA THR A 112 8.08 4.86 -15.38
C THR A 112 8.79 5.83 -14.41
N ALA A 113 8.39 5.84 -13.14
CA ALA A 113 9.17 6.45 -12.08
C ALA A 113 10.30 5.47 -11.73
N SER A 114 11.51 5.78 -12.19
CA SER A 114 12.74 5.07 -11.84
C SER A 114 12.87 4.96 -10.32
N HIS A 115 12.51 3.80 -9.78
CA HIS A 115 12.57 3.52 -8.35
C HIS A 115 13.98 3.02 -8.03
N ASN A 116 14.93 3.94 -7.86
CA ASN A 116 16.23 3.62 -7.30
C ASN A 116 16.19 3.80 -5.79
N THR A 117 15.93 2.70 -5.07
CA THR A 117 16.59 2.19 -3.85
C THR A 117 15.60 1.48 -2.92
N GLN A 118 15.37 0.20 -3.21
CA GLN A 118 15.18 -0.81 -2.18
C GLN A 118 16.09 -1.98 -2.59
N PRO A 119 16.99 -2.50 -1.74
CA PRO A 119 17.79 -3.66 -2.10
C PRO A 119 16.81 -4.75 -2.50
N ALA A 120 16.96 -5.26 -3.73
CA ALA A 120 16.14 -6.33 -4.26
C ALA A 120 16.00 -7.39 -3.16
N GLY A 121 14.79 -7.53 -2.60
CA GLY A 121 14.51 -8.54 -1.60
C GLY A 121 15.00 -9.86 -2.18
N GLN A 122 16.02 -10.43 -1.57
CA GLN A 122 16.71 -11.58 -2.13
C GLN A 122 15.67 -12.71 -2.21
N ILE A 123 15.37 -13.16 -3.43
CA ILE A 123 14.39 -14.22 -3.66
C ILE A 123 14.87 -15.44 -2.87
N PHE A 124 14.12 -15.81 -1.83
CA PHE A 124 14.39 -17.01 -1.07
C PHE A 124 14.13 -18.22 -1.97
N ASP A 125 15.19 -18.81 -2.50
CA ASP A 125 15.10 -20.06 -3.24
C ASP A 125 14.91 -21.22 -2.25
N TRP A 126 13.66 -21.63 -2.06
CA TRP A 126 13.28 -22.73 -1.16
C TRP A 126 13.94 -24.07 -1.50
N ARG A 127 14.51 -24.23 -2.70
CA ARG A 127 15.24 -25.44 -3.11
C ARG A 127 16.67 -25.44 -2.58
N GLN A 128 17.23 -24.28 -2.27
CA GLN A 128 18.56 -24.13 -1.70
C GLN A 128 18.41 -24.13 -0.19
N GLY A 129 18.34 -25.33 0.41
CA GLY A 129 18.30 -25.48 1.87
C GLY A 129 19.38 -24.65 2.56
N ILE A 130 19.10 -24.20 3.79
CA ILE A 130 19.97 -23.31 4.58
C ILE A 130 21.37 -23.94 4.68
N LYS A 131 22.34 -23.39 3.95
CA LYS A 131 23.75 -23.78 4.11
C LYS A 131 24.28 -23.09 5.35
N THR A 132 24.19 -23.76 6.48
CA THR A 132 24.93 -23.39 7.70
C THR A 132 26.43 -23.49 7.39
N LYS A 133 27.16 -22.38 7.54
CA LYS A 133 28.63 -22.40 7.63
C LYS A 133 29.06 -22.99 8.96
#